data_AF-A0A933DJL3-F1
#
_entry.id   AF-A0A933DJL3-F1
#
_cell.length_a   1.000
_cell.length_b   1.000
_cell.length_c   1.000
_cell.angle_alpha   90.00
_cell.angle_beta   90.00
_cell.angle_gamma   90.00
#
_symmetry.space_group_name_H-M   'P 1'
#
loop_
_entity.id
_entity.type
_entity.pdbx_description
1 polymer ?
#
loop_
_entity_poly.entity_id
_entity_poly.type
_entity_poly.pdbx_seq_one_letter_code
_entity_poly.pdbx_strand_id
1 'polypeptide(L)'
;MKEFSRRLAVVLSFFLGLDTVIAVPPLIQLQGRLTDANGINRTGNYALEASIFDAPAGGGLLWKKTFNNPPVSVRNGNFRLELESDDSSLAIQNALSSDQAYMELRVLSGPGITGPESPMVPRQRLTSNAFVFKAGKADRLSPGAVAEGSLQVTNYLTLPSITANRALSTDGSKNVAASAVTSTELDYLSGATSNIQIQLNNKAQASRLISAGTGLSGGGDLSADRTISLNLGNANAWTALQSFGSGASFPGSGVWTVSGNVGIGTSNPAQKLEVAGAIKASGGYVQPGSGGEALRMIRGAINANNTPKYGSGFTMGAKGGTGVYNVNFITAFSAAPVCMAIRGPTTAPLPAAIHISATPTTSSCQITLMKTDDPSNTDGDFMFIVVGPP
;
A
#
# COMPACT_ATOMS: atom_id res chain seq x y z
N MET A 1 16.56 -21.31 -48.25
CA MET A 1 16.17 -21.94 -49.51
C MET A 1 14.69 -21.70 -49.72
N LYS A 2 14.35 -20.93 -50.76
CA LYS A 2 13.05 -20.83 -51.47
C LYS A 2 11.78 -20.41 -50.72
N GLU A 3 11.28 -19.25 -51.14
CA GLU A 3 9.87 -18.86 -51.18
C GLU A 3 8.94 -19.98 -51.70
N PHE A 4 7.67 -19.98 -51.27
CA PHE A 4 6.52 -19.92 -52.19
C PHE A 4 5.16 -19.79 -51.47
N SER A 5 4.36 -18.78 -51.86
CA SER A 5 2.89 -18.83 -52.11
C SER A 5 1.92 -19.17 -50.94
N ARG A 6 0.67 -18.74 -50.88
CA ARG A 6 -0.27 -18.10 -51.82
C ARG A 6 -1.48 -17.59 -51.00
N ARG A 7 -2.14 -16.59 -51.57
CA ARG A 7 -3.33 -15.86 -51.12
C ARG A 7 -4.46 -16.77 -50.59
N LEU A 8 -4.93 -16.48 -49.37
CA LEU A 8 -6.20 -16.98 -48.83
C LEU A 8 -7.33 -16.06 -49.29
N ALA A 9 -8.16 -16.53 -50.22
CA ALA A 9 -9.37 -15.85 -50.63
C ALA A 9 -10.48 -16.12 -49.59
N VAL A 10 -10.77 -15.13 -48.75
CA VAL A 10 -11.97 -15.13 -47.90
C VAL A 10 -13.12 -14.57 -48.75
N VAL A 11 -13.95 -15.46 -49.29
CA VAL A 11 -15.24 -15.10 -49.88
C VAL A 11 -16.20 -14.86 -48.72
N LEU A 12 -16.35 -13.59 -48.33
CA LEU A 12 -17.34 -13.16 -47.36
C LEU A 12 -18.67 -12.97 -48.12
N SER A 13 -19.48 -14.02 -48.19
CA SER A 13 -20.85 -13.96 -48.71
C SER A 13 -21.70 -13.11 -47.77
N PHE A 14 -21.91 -11.84 -48.12
CA PHE A 14 -22.87 -10.96 -47.47
C PHE A 14 -24.26 -11.34 -47.99
N PHE A 15 -25.03 -12.10 -47.21
CA PHE A 15 -26.46 -12.28 -47.42
C PHE A 15 -27.15 -10.93 -47.16
N LEU A 16 -27.36 -10.12 -48.20
CA LEU A 16 -28.30 -9.01 -48.17
C LEU A 16 -29.71 -9.62 -48.11
N GLY A 17 -30.21 -9.80 -46.89
CA GLY A 17 -31.64 -9.97 -46.68
C GLY A 17 -32.34 -8.73 -47.22
N LEU A 18 -33.03 -8.85 -48.35
CA LEU A 18 -34.04 -7.88 -48.73
C LEU A 18 -35.20 -8.08 -47.75
N ASP A 19 -35.17 -7.32 -46.65
CA ASP A 19 -36.36 -7.11 -45.85
C ASP A 19 -37.34 -6.30 -46.71
N THR A 20 -38.26 -6.98 -47.37
CA THR A 20 -39.45 -6.32 -47.91
C THR A 20 -40.32 -5.93 -46.73
N VAL A 21 -40.11 -4.73 -46.20
CA VAL A 21 -41.07 -4.11 -45.29
C VAL A 21 -42.33 -3.87 -46.11
N ILE A 22 -43.36 -4.70 -45.90
CA ILE A 22 -44.71 -4.39 -46.36
C ILE A 22 -45.19 -3.24 -45.47
N ALA A 23 -44.86 -2.02 -45.88
CA ALA A 23 -45.33 -0.82 -45.22
C ALA A 23 -46.86 -0.76 -45.34
N VAL A 24 -47.56 -0.60 -44.21
CA VAL A 24 -48.98 -0.25 -44.22
C VAL A 24 -49.13 1.01 -45.07
N PRO A 25 -49.87 1.01 -46.19
CA PRO A 25 -49.96 2.20 -47.03
C PRO A 25 -50.64 3.31 -46.22
N PRO A 26 -50.01 4.48 -46.04
CA PRO A 26 -50.66 5.61 -45.40
C PRO A 26 -51.69 6.20 -46.37
N LEU A 27 -52.86 5.59 -46.41
CA LEU A 27 -54.00 6.04 -47.20
C LEU A 27 -54.73 7.15 -46.45
N ILE A 28 -54.85 8.31 -47.08
CA ILE A 28 -55.73 9.39 -46.61
C ILE A 28 -56.87 9.52 -47.59
N GLN A 29 -58.10 9.38 -47.08
CA GLN A 29 -59.29 9.66 -47.88
C GLN A 29 -59.63 11.14 -47.82
N LEU A 30 -59.71 11.78 -48.98
CA LEU A 30 -60.23 13.12 -49.14
C LEU A 30 -61.58 13.05 -49.86
N GLN A 31 -62.56 13.81 -49.39
CA GLN A 31 -63.83 13.98 -50.08
C GLN A 31 -64.06 15.47 -50.31
N GLY A 32 -64.59 15.80 -51.49
CA GLY A 32 -64.88 17.17 -51.86
C GLY A 32 -66.04 17.28 -52.84
N ARG A 33 -66.42 18.53 -53.12
CA ARG A 33 -67.46 18.87 -54.09
C ARG A 33 -66.88 19.78 -55.15
N LEU A 34 -67.02 19.40 -56.40
CA LEU A 34 -66.57 20.12 -57.58
C LEU A 34 -67.76 20.83 -58.24
N THR A 35 -67.67 22.15 -58.30
CA THR A 35 -68.64 23.02 -58.97
C THR A 35 -67.98 23.76 -60.13
N ASP A 36 -68.79 24.24 -61.07
CA ASP A 36 -68.33 25.24 -62.03
C ASP A 36 -68.27 26.65 -61.40
N ALA A 37 -67.87 27.64 -62.20
CA ALA A 37 -67.78 29.03 -61.78
C ALA A 37 -69.13 29.64 -61.33
N ASN A 38 -70.26 29.04 -61.74
CA ASN A 38 -71.61 29.46 -61.36
C ASN A 38 -72.14 28.68 -60.15
N GLY A 39 -71.33 27.84 -59.52
CA GLY A 39 -71.71 27.01 -58.38
C GLY A 39 -72.54 25.76 -58.75
N ILE A 40 -72.68 25.46 -60.05
CA ILE A 40 -73.42 24.27 -60.51
C ILE A 40 -72.52 23.04 -60.37
N ASN A 41 -73.10 21.96 -59.85
CA ASN A 41 -72.40 20.71 -59.64
C ASN A 41 -71.97 20.06 -60.94
N ARG A 42 -70.67 19.75 -61.04
CA ARG A 42 -70.11 19.05 -62.20
C ARG A 42 -70.34 17.54 -62.09
N THR A 43 -70.59 16.88 -63.22
CA THR A 43 -70.70 15.41 -63.31
C THR A 43 -69.88 14.91 -64.49
N GLY A 44 -69.20 13.78 -64.33
CA GLY A 44 -68.32 13.19 -65.34
C GLY A 44 -66.98 12.75 -64.76
N ASN A 45 -66.08 12.28 -65.63
CA ASN A 45 -64.73 11.90 -65.24
C ASN A 45 -63.79 13.08 -65.42
N TYR A 46 -63.10 13.49 -64.35
CA TYR A 46 -62.18 14.61 -64.35
C TYR A 46 -60.78 14.12 -63.95
N ALA A 47 -59.75 14.61 -64.66
CA ALA A 47 -58.38 14.45 -64.20
C ALA A 47 -58.08 15.53 -63.16
N LEU A 48 -57.72 15.12 -61.95
CA LEU A 48 -57.43 16.03 -60.84
C LEU A 48 -55.95 15.91 -60.43
N GLU A 49 -55.37 17.02 -60.00
CA GLU A 49 -54.04 17.06 -59.39
C GLU A 49 -54.20 17.51 -57.94
N ALA A 50 -53.66 16.73 -57.00
CA ALA A 50 -53.59 17.11 -55.60
C ALA A 50 -52.13 17.35 -55.23
N SER A 51 -51.86 18.48 -54.60
CA SER A 51 -50.53 18.87 -54.13
C SER A 51 -50.60 19.31 -52.66
N ILE A 52 -49.54 19.06 -51.91
CA ILE A 52 -49.39 19.53 -50.53
C ILE A 52 -48.14 20.38 -50.41
N PHE A 53 -48.26 21.52 -49.74
CA PHE A 53 -47.20 22.49 -49.50
C PHE A 53 -46.99 22.75 -48.01
N ASP A 54 -45.83 23.28 -47.65
CA ASP A 54 -45.51 23.69 -46.26
C ASP A 54 -46.11 25.05 -45.85
N ALA A 55 -46.70 25.81 -46.78
CA ALA A 55 -47.24 27.15 -46.54
C ALA A 55 -48.62 27.39 -47.20
N PRO A 56 -49.45 28.31 -46.65
CA PRO A 56 -50.79 28.60 -47.18
C PRO A 56 -50.78 29.29 -48.55
N ALA A 57 -49.69 29.95 -48.92
CA ALA A 57 -49.39 30.48 -50.26
C ALA A 57 -47.86 30.45 -50.46
N GLY A 58 -47.39 30.17 -51.68
CA GLY A 58 -45.95 29.92 -51.92
C GLY A 58 -45.47 28.60 -51.29
N GLY A 59 -44.26 28.55 -50.74
CA GLY A 59 -43.76 27.38 -50.01
C GLY A 59 -43.21 26.23 -50.86
N GLY A 60 -42.58 25.26 -50.19
CA GLY A 60 -42.03 24.06 -50.78
C GLY A 60 -43.10 23.01 -51.08
N LEU A 61 -43.01 22.35 -52.24
CA LEU A 61 -43.86 21.22 -52.58
C LEU A 61 -43.42 19.98 -51.78
N LEU A 62 -44.31 19.46 -50.95
CA LEU A 62 -44.05 18.30 -50.08
C LEU A 62 -44.53 16.98 -50.68
N TRP A 63 -45.64 17.02 -51.42
CA TRP A 63 -46.24 15.85 -52.06
C TRP A 63 -47.10 16.30 -53.25
N LYS A 64 -47.18 15.46 -54.28
CA LYS A 64 -47.99 15.72 -55.46
C LYS A 64 -48.41 14.41 -56.13
N LYS A 65 -49.69 14.29 -56.48
CA LYS A 65 -50.20 13.18 -57.31
C LYS A 65 -51.22 13.66 -58.32
N THR A 66 -51.15 13.09 -59.51
CA THR A 66 -52.13 13.30 -60.58
C THR A 66 -53.03 12.08 -60.72
N PHE A 67 -54.33 12.30 -60.66
CA PHE A 67 -55.38 11.29 -60.82
C PHE A 67 -55.97 11.38 -62.22
N ASN A 68 -55.28 10.79 -63.19
CA ASN A 68 -55.67 10.79 -64.59
C ASN A 68 -55.81 9.38 -65.20
N ASN A 69 -55.36 8.34 -64.50
CA ASN A 69 -55.43 6.94 -64.95
C ASN A 69 -55.68 5.96 -63.78
N PRO A 70 -56.94 5.60 -63.48
CA PRO A 70 -58.16 6.15 -64.08
C PRO A 70 -58.43 7.60 -63.61
N PRO A 71 -59.13 8.42 -64.42
CA PRO A 71 -59.60 9.74 -63.98
C PRO A 71 -60.63 9.61 -62.86
N VAL A 72 -60.80 10.67 -62.07
CA VAL A 72 -61.70 10.70 -60.91
C VAL A 72 -63.14 10.85 -61.38
N SER A 73 -63.98 9.87 -61.04
CA SER A 73 -65.42 9.97 -61.29
C SER A 73 -66.09 10.94 -60.31
N VAL A 74 -66.69 11.99 -60.85
CA VAL A 74 -67.43 13.02 -60.11
C VAL A 74 -68.91 12.84 -60.39
N ARG A 75 -69.73 12.72 -59.33
CA ARG A 75 -71.19 12.56 -59.44
C ARG A 75 -71.89 13.62 -58.64
N ASN A 76 -72.68 14.46 -59.31
CA ASN A 76 -73.36 15.59 -58.69
C ASN A 76 -72.40 16.47 -57.85
N GLY A 77 -71.21 16.72 -58.39
CA GLY A 77 -70.13 17.46 -57.76
C GLY A 77 -69.29 16.63 -56.79
N ASN A 78 -69.81 15.55 -56.20
CA ASN A 78 -69.06 14.82 -55.19
C ASN A 78 -67.95 13.96 -55.79
N PHE A 79 -66.77 14.01 -55.18
CA PHE A 79 -65.63 13.17 -55.52
C PHE A 79 -64.93 12.65 -54.26
N ARG A 80 -64.16 11.56 -54.43
CA ARG A 80 -63.28 11.00 -53.41
C ARG A 80 -61.90 10.81 -54.01
N LEU A 81 -60.86 11.22 -53.28
CA LEU A 81 -59.47 10.92 -53.58
C LEU A 81 -58.89 10.04 -52.49
N GLU A 82 -58.06 9.10 -52.89
CA GLU A 82 -57.21 8.34 -51.99
C GLU A 82 -55.78 8.84 -52.20
N LEU A 83 -55.30 9.58 -51.21
CA LEU A 83 -53.93 10.08 -51.19
C LEU A 83 -53.07 8.97 -50.63
N GLU A 84 -52.14 8.51 -51.44
CA GLU A 84 -51.21 7.44 -51.11
C GLU A 84 -49.84 7.84 -51.63
N SER A 85 -48.79 7.21 -51.10
CA SER A 85 -47.47 7.27 -51.71
C SER A 85 -47.58 6.68 -53.12
N ASP A 86 -47.23 7.46 -54.13
CA ASP A 86 -46.83 6.93 -55.43
C ASP A 86 -45.31 6.82 -55.49
N ASP A 87 -44.78 6.08 -56.46
CA ASP A 87 -43.33 5.93 -56.75
C ASP A 87 -42.67 7.25 -57.24
N SER A 88 -43.22 8.41 -56.85
CA SER A 88 -42.65 9.72 -57.17
C SER A 88 -41.60 10.13 -56.14
N SER A 89 -40.73 11.06 -56.51
CA SER A 89 -39.65 11.58 -55.65
C SER A 89 -40.13 12.33 -54.39
N LEU A 90 -41.45 12.46 -54.18
CA LEU A 90 -42.07 13.16 -53.06
C LEU A 90 -43.14 12.26 -52.44
N ALA A 91 -42.77 11.47 -51.43
CA ALA A 91 -43.68 10.55 -50.76
C ALA A 91 -44.65 11.27 -49.80
N ILE A 92 -45.90 10.81 -49.68
CA ILE A 92 -46.92 11.45 -48.81
C ILE A 92 -46.48 11.52 -47.35
N GLN A 93 -45.64 10.59 -46.89
CA GLN A 93 -45.06 10.58 -45.54
C GLN A 93 -44.25 11.85 -45.27
N ASN A 94 -43.54 12.40 -46.26
CA ASN A 94 -42.77 13.63 -46.11
C ASN A 94 -43.71 14.81 -45.79
N ALA A 95 -44.84 14.89 -46.49
CA ALA A 95 -45.87 15.89 -46.22
C ALA A 95 -46.51 15.73 -44.83
N LEU A 96 -46.72 14.49 -44.37
CA LEU A 96 -47.31 14.19 -43.06
C LEU A 96 -46.33 14.36 -41.89
N SER A 97 -45.03 14.32 -42.14
CA SER A 97 -43.98 14.61 -41.15
C SER A 97 -43.68 16.11 -40.97
N SER A 98 -44.27 16.97 -41.80
CA SER A 98 -44.09 18.42 -41.72
C SER A 98 -44.93 19.03 -40.60
N ASP A 99 -44.39 20.02 -39.89
CA ASP A 99 -45.10 20.79 -38.86
C ASP A 99 -46.32 21.55 -39.43
N GLN A 100 -46.29 21.85 -40.73
CA GLN A 100 -47.37 22.50 -41.46
C GLN A 100 -47.56 21.85 -42.84
N ALA A 101 -48.81 21.56 -43.19
CA ALA A 101 -49.18 20.97 -44.46
C ALA A 101 -50.48 21.59 -44.98
N TYR A 102 -50.46 22.10 -46.20
CA TYR A 102 -51.58 22.78 -46.86
C TYR A 102 -51.85 22.15 -48.22
N MET A 103 -53.08 21.70 -48.43
CA MET A 103 -53.52 21.02 -49.63
C MET A 103 -54.04 22.01 -50.68
N GLU A 104 -53.66 21.75 -51.92
CA GLU A 104 -54.11 22.42 -53.13
C GLU A 104 -54.69 21.38 -54.09
N LEU A 105 -55.82 21.71 -54.71
CA LEU A 105 -56.44 20.89 -55.75
C LEU A 105 -56.52 21.67 -57.06
N ARG A 106 -56.30 20.98 -58.17
CA ARG A 106 -56.38 21.56 -59.51
C ARG A 106 -57.08 20.60 -60.47
N VAL A 107 -58.02 21.11 -61.26
CA VAL A 107 -58.66 20.35 -62.34
C VAL A 107 -57.80 20.46 -63.58
N LEU A 108 -57.31 19.33 -64.10
CA LEU A 108 -56.46 19.30 -65.29
C LEU A 108 -57.28 19.16 -66.58
N SER A 109 -58.31 18.29 -66.57
CA SER A 109 -59.19 18.05 -67.71
C SER A 109 -60.51 17.40 -67.29
N GLY A 110 -61.51 17.44 -68.17
CA GLY A 110 -62.83 16.83 -67.99
C GLY A 110 -63.91 17.49 -68.84
N PRO A 111 -65.17 17.06 -68.75
CA PRO A 111 -66.28 17.69 -69.45
C PRO A 111 -66.38 19.20 -69.16
N GLY A 112 -66.40 20.03 -70.21
CA GLY A 112 -66.47 21.48 -70.08
C GLY A 112 -65.15 22.18 -69.74
N ILE A 113 -64.02 21.46 -69.77
CA ILE A 113 -62.69 21.97 -69.43
C ILE A 113 -61.83 22.00 -70.70
N THR A 114 -61.47 23.20 -71.19
CA THR A 114 -60.67 23.39 -72.41
C THR A 114 -59.16 23.52 -72.15
N GLY A 115 -58.74 23.41 -70.88
CA GLY A 115 -57.35 23.40 -70.42
C GLY A 115 -57.27 23.36 -68.89
N PRO A 116 -56.09 23.10 -68.29
CA PRO A 116 -55.96 23.02 -66.83
C PRO A 116 -56.43 24.30 -66.14
N GLU A 117 -57.42 24.18 -65.26
CA GLU A 117 -57.96 25.32 -64.50
C GLU A 117 -56.91 25.88 -63.54
N SER A 118 -57.13 27.09 -63.02
CA SER A 118 -56.28 27.64 -61.96
C SER A 118 -56.43 26.80 -60.67
N PRO A 119 -55.38 26.63 -59.86
CA PRO A 119 -55.49 25.91 -58.60
C PRO A 119 -56.54 26.52 -57.66
N MET A 120 -57.23 25.67 -56.92
CA MET A 120 -58.23 26.08 -55.94
C MET A 120 -57.52 26.73 -54.74
N VAL A 121 -57.80 28.02 -54.53
CA VAL A 121 -57.30 28.84 -53.42
C VAL A 121 -58.46 29.35 -52.56
N PRO A 122 -58.29 29.56 -51.23
CA PRO A 122 -57.06 29.34 -50.45
C PRO A 122 -56.75 27.85 -50.23
N ARG A 123 -55.45 27.51 -50.05
CA ARG A 123 -55.04 26.14 -49.73
C ARG A 123 -55.61 25.72 -48.38
N GLN A 124 -56.09 24.49 -48.29
CA GLN A 124 -56.71 23.97 -47.08
C GLN A 124 -55.66 23.35 -46.16
N ARG A 125 -55.52 23.85 -44.92
CA ARG A 125 -54.62 23.26 -43.93
C ARG A 125 -55.08 21.84 -43.57
N LEU A 126 -54.15 20.89 -43.59
CA LEU A 126 -54.36 19.57 -43.01
C LEU A 126 -54.19 19.67 -41.49
N THR A 127 -55.21 19.24 -40.75
CA THR A 127 -55.21 19.22 -39.28
C THR A 127 -55.22 17.79 -38.77
N SER A 128 -54.67 17.54 -37.59
CA SER A 128 -54.81 16.26 -36.91
C SER A 128 -56.28 15.99 -36.57
N ASN A 129 -56.74 14.75 -36.78
CA ASN A 129 -58.05 14.31 -36.28
C ASN A 129 -57.98 14.13 -34.76
N ALA A 130 -59.10 14.34 -34.06
CA ALA A 130 -59.16 14.24 -32.59
C ALA A 130 -58.66 12.88 -32.04
N PHE A 131 -58.80 11.81 -32.83
CA PHE A 131 -58.33 10.46 -32.46
C PHE A 131 -56.79 10.31 -32.52
N VAL A 132 -56.09 11.16 -33.30
CA VAL A 132 -54.62 11.12 -33.46
C VAL A 132 -53.89 11.68 -32.23
N PHE A 133 -54.56 12.43 -31.35
CA PHE A 133 -53.97 12.88 -30.07
C PHE A 133 -53.62 11.71 -29.12
N LYS A 134 -54.24 10.53 -29.29
CA LYS A 134 -53.89 9.30 -28.60
C LYS A 134 -53.24 8.32 -29.59
N ALA A 135 -52.04 8.66 -30.07
CA ALA A 135 -51.28 7.75 -30.90
C ALA A 135 -50.83 6.52 -30.09
N GLY A 136 -51.13 5.31 -30.54
CA GLY A 136 -50.66 4.06 -29.92
C GLY A 136 -49.15 3.83 -30.09
N LYS A 137 -48.51 4.55 -31.02
CA LYS A 137 -47.07 4.60 -31.23
C LYS A 137 -46.71 6.03 -31.65
N ALA A 138 -45.74 6.64 -30.97
CA ALA A 138 -45.10 7.88 -31.39
C ALA A 138 -43.67 7.57 -31.80
N ASP A 139 -43.27 7.95 -33.01
CA ASP A 139 -41.90 7.66 -33.49
C ASP A 139 -40.86 8.56 -32.82
N ARG A 140 -41.25 9.77 -32.39
CA ARG A 140 -40.41 10.72 -31.65
C ARG A 140 -41.25 11.54 -30.68
N LEU A 141 -40.62 11.96 -29.58
CA LEU A 141 -41.13 13.04 -28.73
C LEU A 141 -40.42 14.32 -29.17
N SER A 142 -41.18 15.36 -29.53
CA SER A 142 -40.57 16.66 -29.88
C SER A 142 -39.86 17.26 -28.66
N PRO A 143 -38.78 18.02 -28.84
CA PRO A 143 -38.14 18.76 -27.74
C PRO A 143 -39.19 19.62 -27.01
N GLY A 144 -39.31 19.45 -25.70
CA GLY A 144 -40.30 20.16 -24.87
C GLY A 144 -41.72 19.57 -24.87
N ALA A 145 -41.99 18.48 -25.61
CA ALA A 145 -43.28 17.77 -25.56
C ALA A 145 -43.53 17.07 -24.21
N VAL A 146 -42.46 16.85 -23.44
CA VAL A 146 -42.51 16.29 -22.10
C VAL A 146 -42.36 17.45 -21.13
N ALA A 147 -43.42 17.76 -20.38
CA ALA A 147 -43.33 18.70 -19.27
C ALA A 147 -42.32 18.16 -18.23
N GLU A 148 -41.66 19.05 -17.49
CA GLU A 148 -40.67 18.65 -16.49
C GLU A 148 -41.25 17.58 -15.52
N GLY A 149 -40.53 16.45 -15.38
CA GLY A 149 -40.87 15.37 -14.45
C GLY A 149 -41.83 14.28 -14.94
N SER A 150 -42.22 14.23 -16.23
CA SER A 150 -43.42 13.45 -16.64
C SER A 150 -43.21 12.21 -17.53
N LEU A 151 -41.98 11.82 -17.90
CA LEU A 151 -41.80 10.57 -18.65
C LEU A 151 -42.00 9.35 -17.73
N GLN A 152 -43.25 8.88 -17.62
CA GLN A 152 -43.61 7.67 -16.90
C GLN A 152 -43.66 6.47 -17.85
N VAL A 153 -42.85 5.45 -17.57
CA VAL A 153 -42.88 4.16 -18.28
C VAL A 153 -43.46 3.12 -17.32
N THR A 154 -44.68 2.66 -17.57
CA THR A 154 -45.43 1.77 -16.65
C THR A 154 -44.88 0.34 -16.58
N ASN A 155 -44.06 -0.06 -17.55
CA ASN A 155 -43.45 -1.39 -17.60
C ASN A 155 -41.92 -1.24 -17.65
N TYR A 156 -41.29 -1.67 -18.74
CA TYR A 156 -39.84 -1.57 -18.91
C TYR A 156 -39.44 -0.46 -19.87
N LEU A 157 -38.39 0.28 -19.50
CA LEU A 157 -37.64 1.10 -20.43
C LEU A 157 -36.52 0.24 -21.03
N THR A 158 -36.72 -0.23 -22.27
CA THR A 158 -35.68 -0.99 -22.99
C THR A 158 -34.74 -0.01 -23.70
N LEU A 159 -33.45 -0.04 -23.34
CA LEU A 159 -32.40 0.74 -23.98
C LEU A 159 -31.43 -0.22 -24.67
N PRO A 160 -31.50 -0.40 -26.00
CA PRO A 160 -30.67 -1.38 -26.71
C PRO A 160 -29.15 -1.15 -26.56
N SER A 161 -28.76 0.06 -26.19
CA SER A 161 -27.36 0.48 -26.05
C SER A 161 -26.73 0.20 -24.67
N ILE A 162 -27.47 -0.35 -23.70
CA ILE A 162 -26.93 -0.64 -22.35
C ILE A 162 -26.66 -2.14 -22.13
N THR A 163 -25.81 -2.44 -21.15
CA THR A 163 -25.49 -3.81 -20.74
C THR A 163 -26.26 -4.20 -19.47
N ALA A 164 -26.64 -5.48 -19.34
CA ALA A 164 -27.38 -5.99 -18.19
C ALA A 164 -26.60 -5.90 -16.86
N ASN A 165 -27.33 -5.79 -15.75
CA ASN A 165 -26.80 -5.84 -14.37
C ASN A 165 -25.69 -4.81 -14.12
N ARG A 166 -25.94 -3.56 -14.52
CA ARG A 166 -25.07 -2.41 -14.31
C ARG A 166 -25.84 -1.28 -13.63
N ALA A 167 -25.12 -0.40 -12.94
CA ALA A 167 -25.68 0.89 -12.53
C ALA A 167 -26.05 1.74 -13.76
N LEU A 168 -27.06 2.60 -13.63
CA LEU A 168 -27.39 3.57 -14.66
C LEU A 168 -26.38 4.74 -14.61
N SER A 169 -25.81 5.10 -15.75
CA SER A 169 -24.91 6.25 -15.86
C SER A 169 -25.25 7.10 -17.07
N THR A 170 -24.76 8.34 -17.10
CA THR A 170 -24.83 9.19 -18.29
C THR A 170 -23.44 9.37 -18.88
N ASP A 171 -23.37 9.45 -20.21
CA ASP A 171 -22.13 9.76 -20.93
C ASP A 171 -21.86 11.28 -20.97
N GLY A 172 -20.73 11.68 -21.56
CA GLY A 172 -20.38 13.09 -21.73
C GLY A 172 -21.36 13.90 -22.60
N SER A 173 -22.21 13.22 -23.36
CA SER A 173 -23.28 13.82 -24.18
C SER A 173 -24.63 13.83 -23.46
N LYS A 174 -24.67 13.44 -22.17
CA LYS A 174 -25.86 13.34 -21.31
C LYS A 174 -26.85 12.23 -21.73
N ASN A 175 -26.41 11.28 -22.55
CA ASN A 175 -27.22 10.10 -22.88
C ASN A 175 -27.04 9.03 -21.82
N VAL A 176 -28.05 8.18 -21.63
CA VAL A 176 -27.91 6.99 -20.79
C VAL A 176 -26.90 6.03 -21.42
N ALA A 177 -25.93 5.58 -20.62
CA ALA A 177 -24.86 4.68 -21.02
C ALA A 177 -24.64 3.57 -20.00
N ALA A 178 -24.09 2.44 -20.47
CA ALA A 178 -23.71 1.33 -19.62
C ALA A 178 -22.60 1.76 -18.65
N SER A 179 -22.85 1.66 -17.35
CA SER A 179 -21.81 1.89 -16.34
C SER A 179 -20.77 0.76 -16.38
N ALA A 180 -19.52 1.08 -16.04
CA ALA A 180 -18.52 0.08 -15.72
C ALA A 180 -18.84 -0.66 -14.40
N VAL A 181 -19.60 -0.03 -13.50
CA VAL A 181 -19.96 -0.57 -12.18
C VAL A 181 -21.01 -1.68 -12.33
N THR A 182 -20.66 -2.86 -11.82
CA THR A 182 -21.47 -4.08 -11.78
C THR A 182 -22.45 -4.10 -10.60
N SER A 183 -23.45 -4.98 -10.65
CA SER A 183 -24.33 -5.22 -9.50
C SER A 183 -23.58 -5.74 -8.27
N THR A 184 -22.53 -6.54 -8.44
CA THR A 184 -21.70 -7.04 -7.33
C THR A 184 -20.97 -5.91 -6.60
N GLU A 185 -20.41 -4.95 -7.34
CA GLU A 185 -19.78 -3.78 -6.73
C GLU A 185 -20.80 -2.90 -6.00
N LEU A 186 -22.03 -2.82 -6.51
CA LEU A 186 -23.14 -2.14 -5.84
C LEU A 186 -23.61 -2.90 -4.59
N ASP A 187 -23.62 -4.23 -4.62
CA ASP A 187 -24.02 -5.09 -3.50
C ASP A 187 -23.07 -4.95 -2.32
N TYR A 188 -21.80 -4.59 -2.53
CA TYR A 188 -20.88 -4.23 -1.45
C TYR A 188 -21.31 -2.98 -0.67
N LEU A 189 -22.17 -2.14 -1.23
CA LEU A 189 -22.78 -0.98 -0.56
C LEU A 189 -24.09 -1.36 0.17
N SER A 190 -24.56 -2.60 0.02
CA SER A 190 -25.77 -3.08 0.69
C SER A 190 -25.60 -3.09 2.21
N GLY A 191 -26.60 -2.57 2.93
CA GLY A 191 -26.56 -2.45 4.39
C GLY A 191 -25.80 -1.22 4.92
N ALA A 192 -25.34 -0.33 4.05
CA ALA A 192 -24.81 0.97 4.46
C ALA A 192 -25.90 1.81 5.17
N THR A 193 -25.71 2.16 6.44
CA THR A 193 -26.69 2.91 7.27
C THR A 193 -26.45 4.42 7.30
N SER A 194 -25.37 4.89 6.69
CA SER A 194 -24.97 6.30 6.60
C SER A 194 -24.07 6.52 5.38
N ASN A 195 -23.71 7.78 5.10
CA ASN A 195 -22.77 8.12 4.03
C ASN A 195 -21.50 7.24 4.12
N ILE A 196 -21.06 6.69 2.98
CA ILE A 196 -19.97 5.72 2.97
C ILE A 196 -18.66 6.27 3.53
N GLN A 197 -18.42 7.58 3.40
CA GLN A 197 -17.27 8.24 3.99
C GLN A 197 -17.30 8.19 5.52
N ILE A 198 -18.48 8.34 6.13
CA ILE A 198 -18.65 8.23 7.60
C ILE A 198 -18.32 6.81 8.04
N GLN A 199 -18.79 5.79 7.30
CA GLN A 199 -18.49 4.40 7.63
C GLN A 199 -16.99 4.10 7.54
N LEU A 200 -16.31 4.54 6.47
CA LEU A 200 -14.88 4.36 6.30
C LEU A 200 -14.08 5.07 7.39
N ASN A 201 -14.44 6.31 7.72
CA ASN A 201 -13.81 7.07 8.80
C ASN A 201 -13.95 6.38 10.17
N ASN A 202 -15.04 5.64 10.39
CA ASN A 202 -15.28 4.93 11.64
C ASN A 202 -14.60 3.57 11.73
N LYS A 203 -14.15 2.97 10.61
CA LYS A 203 -13.46 1.66 10.60
C LYS A 203 -11.96 1.77 10.89
N ALA A 204 -11.34 2.92 10.62
CA ALA A 204 -9.96 3.21 10.99
C ALA A 204 -9.92 4.33 12.05
N GLN A 205 -9.70 4.00 13.32
CA GLN A 205 -9.35 5.02 14.30
C GLN A 205 -8.02 5.69 13.90
N ALA A 206 -8.09 6.97 13.52
CA ALA A 206 -6.94 7.77 13.09
C ALA A 206 -5.87 7.95 14.19
N SER A 207 -6.20 7.64 15.45
CA SER A 207 -5.32 7.78 16.60
C SER A 207 -5.17 6.44 17.31
N ARG A 208 -4.32 5.55 16.79
CA ARG A 208 -3.76 4.43 17.56
C ARG A 208 -2.41 4.88 18.11
N LEU A 209 -2.30 5.00 19.43
CA LEU A 209 -1.08 5.41 20.12
C LEU A 209 -0.38 4.19 20.73
N ILE A 210 0.92 4.08 20.51
CA ILE A 210 1.80 3.24 21.30
C ILE A 210 2.33 4.07 22.47
N SER A 211 1.80 3.81 23.67
CA SER A 211 2.32 4.39 24.90
C SER A 211 3.54 3.61 25.36
N ALA A 212 4.73 4.04 24.93
CA ALA A 212 5.98 3.51 25.47
C ALA A 212 6.08 3.93 26.95
N GLY A 213 5.86 2.99 27.86
CA GLY A 213 6.00 3.19 29.31
C GLY A 213 7.46 3.27 29.74
N THR A 214 7.71 3.22 31.05
CA THR A 214 9.06 3.15 31.60
C THR A 214 9.78 1.88 31.12
N GLY A 215 10.89 2.04 30.41
CA GLY A 215 11.70 0.93 29.89
C GLY A 215 11.60 0.70 28.38
N LEU A 216 10.68 1.39 27.68
CA LEU A 216 10.61 1.41 26.22
C LEU A 216 10.78 2.83 25.68
N SER A 217 11.35 2.96 24.50
CA SER A 217 11.41 4.21 23.71
C SER A 217 10.79 3.99 22.33
N GLY A 218 10.45 5.08 21.64
CA GLY A 218 9.86 5.01 20.29
C GLY A 218 8.33 4.88 20.26
N GLY A 219 7.63 5.16 21.36
CA GLY A 219 6.16 5.33 21.38
C GLY A 219 5.69 6.52 20.52
N GLY A 220 4.40 6.69 20.33
CA GLY A 220 3.82 7.68 19.41
C GLY A 220 2.61 7.13 18.67
N ASP A 221 2.07 7.89 17.72
CA ASP A 221 0.95 7.41 16.89
C ASP A 221 1.42 6.39 15.82
N LEU A 222 0.47 5.76 15.14
CA LEU A 222 0.70 4.84 14.02
C LEU A 222 0.54 5.55 12.65
N SER A 223 0.84 6.85 12.55
CA SER A 223 0.79 7.55 11.26
C SER A 223 1.93 7.12 10.32
N ALA A 224 2.94 6.42 10.85
CA ALA A 224 4.08 5.84 10.14
C ALA A 224 4.59 4.60 10.89
N ASP A 225 5.49 3.84 10.25
CA ASP A 225 6.19 2.72 10.89
C ASP A 225 6.91 3.16 12.18
N ARG A 226 6.81 2.33 13.22
CA ARG A 226 7.38 2.62 14.55
C ARG A 226 8.45 1.59 14.90
N THR A 227 9.60 2.06 15.36
CA THR A 227 10.60 1.21 16.02
C THR A 227 10.48 1.40 17.52
N ILE A 228 10.08 0.35 18.22
CA ILE A 228 10.07 0.32 19.69
C ILE A 228 11.38 -0.31 20.14
N SER A 229 12.09 0.36 21.03
CA SER A 229 13.36 -0.12 21.58
C SER A 229 13.29 -0.21 23.09
N LEU A 230 14.12 -1.07 23.67
CA LEU A 230 14.35 -1.08 25.11
C LEU A 230 15.18 0.14 25.49
N ASN A 231 14.69 0.91 26.47
CA ASN A 231 15.37 2.09 26.98
C ASN A 231 16.21 1.72 28.21
N LEU A 232 17.49 1.41 27.97
CA LEU A 232 18.44 1.03 29.03
C LEU A 232 18.94 2.21 29.88
N GLY A 233 18.58 3.46 29.54
CA GLY A 233 18.89 4.64 30.34
C GLY A 233 17.97 4.84 31.55
N ASN A 234 16.97 3.99 31.72
CA ASN A 234 16.04 4.00 32.85
C ASN A 234 16.17 2.71 33.67
N ALA A 235 15.67 2.72 34.90
CA ALA A 235 15.56 1.51 35.71
C ALA A 235 14.62 0.51 35.02
N ASN A 236 15.17 -0.64 34.65
CA ASN A 236 14.43 -1.75 34.05
C ASN A 236 14.40 -2.93 35.03
N ALA A 237 13.21 -3.43 35.35
CA ALA A 237 13.04 -4.60 36.20
C ALA A 237 12.98 -5.87 35.33
N TRP A 238 14.08 -6.61 35.28
CA TRP A 238 14.16 -7.88 34.56
C TRP A 238 13.91 -9.03 35.53
N THR A 239 12.85 -9.81 35.31
CA THR A 239 12.46 -10.93 36.19
C THR A 239 13.11 -12.27 35.79
N ALA A 240 13.92 -12.28 34.73
CA ALA A 240 14.55 -13.47 34.17
C ALA A 240 16.01 -13.20 33.76
N LEU A 241 16.77 -14.27 33.54
CA LEU A 241 18.18 -14.21 33.12
C LEU A 241 18.33 -13.43 31.80
N GLN A 242 19.20 -12.44 31.82
CA GLN A 242 19.58 -11.66 30.64
C GLN A 242 20.79 -12.31 29.97
N SER A 243 20.66 -12.66 28.69
CA SER A 243 21.79 -13.13 27.88
C SER A 243 22.15 -12.05 26.87
N PHE A 244 23.39 -11.56 26.93
CA PHE A 244 23.93 -10.61 25.97
C PHE A 244 24.77 -11.40 24.96
N GLY A 245 24.41 -11.36 23.68
CA GLY A 245 25.11 -12.10 22.61
C GLY A 245 26.53 -11.60 22.30
N SER A 246 26.96 -10.54 22.97
CA SER A 246 28.31 -9.97 22.94
C SER A 246 28.67 -9.46 24.35
N GLY A 247 29.91 -9.02 24.57
CA GLY A 247 30.32 -8.49 25.88
C GLY A 247 29.39 -7.35 26.35
N ALA A 248 28.79 -7.51 27.52
CA ALA A 248 28.02 -6.44 28.15
C ALA A 248 28.99 -5.37 28.68
N SER A 249 29.03 -4.22 28.03
CA SER A 249 29.68 -3.02 28.56
C SER A 249 28.65 -2.23 29.35
N PHE A 250 28.89 -2.02 30.65
CA PHE A 250 28.08 -1.15 31.49
C PHE A 250 28.77 0.23 31.54
N PRO A 251 28.42 1.18 30.65
CA PRO A 251 29.07 2.50 30.61
C PRO A 251 28.76 3.30 31.88
N GLY A 252 29.79 3.91 32.48
CA GLY A 252 29.71 4.64 33.76
C GLY A 252 30.79 4.17 34.75
N SER A 253 30.59 4.43 36.05
CA SER A 253 31.33 3.67 37.06
C SER A 253 30.90 2.22 36.89
N GLY A 254 31.77 1.33 36.40
CA GLY A 254 31.53 -0.12 36.30
C GLY A 254 31.36 -0.81 37.67
N VAL A 255 30.66 -0.14 38.57
CA VAL A 255 30.35 -0.47 39.94
C VAL A 255 28.96 -1.08 39.90
N TRP A 256 28.89 -2.37 40.22
CA TRP A 256 27.65 -3.04 40.54
C TRP A 256 27.12 -2.47 41.86
N THR A 257 26.33 -1.40 41.80
CA THR A 257 25.75 -0.72 42.98
C THR A 257 24.45 -1.35 43.46
N VAL A 258 23.92 -2.33 42.72
CA VAL A 258 22.72 -3.05 43.13
C VAL A 258 23.08 -4.01 44.28
N SER A 259 22.21 -4.05 45.29
CA SER A 259 22.34 -4.99 46.41
C SER A 259 22.47 -6.43 45.89
N GLY A 260 23.50 -7.15 46.31
CA GLY A 260 23.73 -8.54 45.92
C GLY A 260 25.21 -8.88 45.77
N ASN A 261 25.47 -10.16 45.51
CA ASN A 261 26.80 -10.71 45.31
C ASN A 261 27.07 -10.89 43.80
N VAL A 262 28.29 -10.65 43.35
CA VAL A 262 28.72 -10.87 41.96
C VAL A 262 29.37 -12.25 41.84
N GLY A 263 28.79 -13.11 41.01
CA GLY A 263 29.35 -14.43 40.68
C GLY A 263 29.99 -14.42 39.28
N ILE A 264 31.25 -14.84 39.18
CA ILE A 264 31.92 -15.09 37.89
C ILE A 264 32.18 -16.59 37.79
N GLY A 265 31.50 -17.26 36.86
CA GLY A 265 31.57 -18.72 36.73
C GLY A 265 30.75 -19.49 37.78
N THR A 266 30.00 -18.80 38.63
CA THR A 266 29.05 -19.37 39.61
C THR A 266 27.75 -18.58 39.57
N SER A 267 26.61 -19.26 39.70
CA SER A 267 25.28 -18.64 39.76
C SER A 267 24.83 -18.31 41.18
N ASN A 268 25.51 -18.85 42.20
CA ASN A 268 25.10 -18.77 43.61
C ASN A 268 26.27 -18.26 44.48
N PRO A 269 26.75 -17.03 44.27
CA PRO A 269 27.88 -16.50 45.03
C PRO A 269 27.55 -16.32 46.52
N ALA A 270 28.37 -16.90 47.39
CA ALA A 270 28.26 -16.81 48.86
C ALA A 270 28.98 -15.58 49.45
N GLN A 271 29.74 -14.85 48.64
CA GLN A 271 30.47 -13.62 49.00
C GLN A 271 30.16 -12.49 48.01
N LYS A 272 30.40 -11.23 48.41
CA LYS A 272 30.15 -10.06 47.55
C LYS A 272 30.78 -10.16 46.15
N LEU A 273 31.94 -10.82 46.06
CA LEU A 273 32.54 -11.26 44.80
C LEU A 273 32.99 -12.72 44.98
N GLU A 274 32.48 -13.62 44.15
CA GLU A 274 32.94 -15.00 44.07
C GLU A 274 33.29 -15.35 42.63
N VAL A 275 34.50 -15.85 42.42
CA VAL A 275 35.00 -16.27 41.11
C VAL A 275 35.32 -17.75 41.17
N ALA A 276 34.54 -18.57 40.47
CA ALA A 276 34.82 -19.99 40.29
C ALA A 276 35.85 -20.17 39.16
N GLY A 277 37.10 -19.77 39.42
CA GLY A 277 38.18 -19.80 38.44
C GLY A 277 39.41 -18.99 38.85
N ALA A 278 40.40 -18.91 37.97
CA ALA A 278 41.61 -18.10 38.20
C ALA A 278 41.32 -16.61 38.02
N ILE A 279 41.89 -15.78 38.88
CA ILE A 279 41.80 -14.32 38.82
C ILE A 279 43.10 -13.75 38.25
N LYS A 280 43.04 -13.05 37.11
CA LYS A 280 44.18 -12.29 36.55
C LYS A 280 44.07 -10.81 36.94
N ALA A 281 44.83 -10.39 37.95
CA ALA A 281 44.92 -8.98 38.35
C ALA A 281 46.20 -8.34 37.79
N SER A 282 46.07 -7.43 36.82
CA SER A 282 47.21 -6.77 36.15
C SER A 282 47.81 -5.58 36.93
N GLY A 283 47.20 -5.19 38.06
CA GLY A 283 47.64 -4.08 38.93
C GLY A 283 48.13 -4.47 40.33
N GLY A 284 48.20 -5.78 40.64
CA GLY A 284 48.73 -6.29 41.91
C GLY A 284 47.70 -6.41 43.04
N TYR A 285 47.79 -7.55 43.73
CA TYR A 285 47.13 -7.93 45.00
C TYR A 285 45.60 -8.10 44.97
N VAL A 286 45.18 -9.34 45.24
CA VAL A 286 43.83 -9.60 45.75
C VAL A 286 43.91 -9.39 47.27
N GLN A 287 43.40 -8.27 47.76
CA GLN A 287 43.35 -8.03 49.20
C GLN A 287 42.32 -9.00 49.83
N PRO A 288 42.71 -9.88 50.76
CA PRO A 288 41.72 -10.55 51.60
C PRO A 288 40.98 -9.48 52.41
N GLY A 289 39.64 -9.56 52.46
CA GLY A 289 38.74 -8.47 52.87
C GLY A 289 39.07 -7.75 54.19
N SER A 290 38.42 -6.59 54.38
CA SER A 290 38.68 -5.58 55.43
C SER A 290 39.00 -6.17 56.80
N GLY A 291 40.27 -6.06 57.20
CA GLY A 291 40.76 -6.44 58.52
C GLY A 291 42.16 -7.06 58.51
N GLY A 292 42.60 -7.62 57.38
CA GLY A 292 43.96 -8.14 57.21
C GLY A 292 44.95 -7.12 56.66
N GLU A 293 46.23 -7.23 57.07
CA GLU A 293 47.34 -6.50 56.44
C GLU A 293 47.49 -6.98 54.98
N ALA A 294 47.57 -6.03 54.04
CA ALA A 294 47.90 -6.37 52.66
C ALA A 294 49.37 -6.79 52.63
N LEU A 295 49.67 -8.03 52.23
CA LEU A 295 51.03 -8.56 52.20
C LEU A 295 51.45 -8.90 50.77
N ARG A 296 52.61 -8.41 50.35
CA ARG A 296 53.37 -8.94 49.22
C ARG A 296 54.23 -10.11 49.70
N MET A 297 54.34 -11.15 48.87
CA MET A 297 55.29 -12.24 49.06
C MET A 297 56.34 -12.27 47.95
N ILE A 298 57.61 -12.39 48.31
CA ILE A 298 58.72 -12.71 47.42
C ILE A 298 59.28 -14.05 47.87
N ARG A 299 59.53 -14.98 46.96
CA ARG A 299 60.17 -16.26 47.26
C ARG A 299 61.23 -16.62 46.24
N GLY A 300 62.24 -17.34 46.69
CA GLY A 300 63.29 -17.82 45.82
C GLY A 300 64.22 -18.81 46.50
N ALA A 301 65.18 -19.31 45.74
CA ALA A 301 66.31 -20.07 46.24
C ALA A 301 67.60 -19.54 45.66
N ILE A 302 68.66 -19.57 46.45
CA ILE A 302 69.98 -19.05 46.12
C ILE A 302 70.98 -20.19 46.23
N ASN A 303 71.87 -20.29 45.24
CA ASN A 303 72.99 -21.22 45.24
C ASN A 303 74.14 -20.69 46.11
N ALA A 304 74.99 -21.57 46.65
CA ALA A 304 76.17 -21.21 47.44
C ALA A 304 77.14 -20.22 46.73
N ASN A 305 77.12 -20.16 45.40
CA ASN A 305 77.91 -19.23 44.60
C ASN A 305 77.26 -17.83 44.43
N ASN A 306 76.26 -17.47 45.25
CA ASN A 306 75.56 -16.18 45.23
C ASN A 306 74.78 -15.90 43.93
N THR A 307 74.23 -16.95 43.29
CA THR A 307 73.35 -16.82 42.12
C THR A 307 71.93 -17.29 42.44
N PRO A 308 70.88 -16.63 41.90
CA PRO A 308 69.52 -17.14 42.00
C PRO A 308 69.38 -18.52 41.34
N LYS A 309 68.84 -19.49 42.07
CA LYS A 309 68.46 -20.81 41.58
C LYS A 309 67.07 -20.76 40.94
N TYR A 310 66.12 -20.11 41.61
CA TYR A 310 64.79 -19.79 41.08
C TYR A 310 64.15 -18.65 41.90
N GLY A 311 63.10 -18.06 41.34
CA GLY A 311 62.32 -16.98 41.95
C GLY A 311 62.36 -15.68 41.13
N SER A 312 61.55 -14.72 41.53
CA SER A 312 61.44 -13.41 40.86
C SER A 312 61.10 -12.32 41.88
N GLY A 313 61.25 -11.05 41.52
CA GLY A 313 61.01 -9.91 42.43
C GLY A 313 62.22 -9.53 43.29
N PHE A 314 63.37 -10.19 43.10
CA PHE A 314 64.63 -9.88 43.79
C PHE A 314 65.84 -10.00 42.85
N THR A 315 66.96 -9.46 43.30
CA THR A 315 68.30 -9.59 42.72
C THR A 315 69.30 -9.91 43.82
N MET A 316 70.50 -10.40 43.48
CA MET A 316 71.57 -10.63 44.46
C MET A 316 72.50 -9.43 44.50
N GLY A 317 72.73 -8.90 45.70
CA GLY A 317 73.78 -7.92 45.96
C GLY A 317 75.16 -8.57 46.00
N ALA A 318 76.19 -7.73 46.08
CA ALA A 318 77.54 -8.19 46.37
C ALA A 318 77.57 -8.98 47.68
N LYS A 319 78.37 -10.04 47.71
CA LYS A 319 78.49 -10.91 48.88
C LYS A 319 79.17 -10.14 50.02
N GLY A 320 78.65 -10.30 51.25
CA GLY A 320 79.22 -9.63 52.44
C GLY A 320 80.44 -10.33 53.05
N GLY A 321 80.85 -11.46 52.47
CA GLY A 321 81.85 -12.39 53.00
C GLY A 321 81.36 -13.84 52.89
N THR A 322 82.16 -14.82 53.32
CA THR A 322 81.70 -16.22 53.40
C THR A 322 80.41 -16.30 54.22
N GLY A 323 79.41 -17.01 53.70
CA GLY A 323 78.11 -17.24 54.33
C GLY A 323 77.16 -16.04 54.40
N VAL A 324 77.52 -14.85 53.89
CA VAL A 324 76.69 -13.63 53.96
C VAL A 324 76.15 -13.24 52.59
N TYR A 325 74.83 -13.38 52.41
CA TYR A 325 74.13 -13.16 51.15
C TYR A 325 73.18 -11.97 51.26
N ASN A 326 73.21 -11.07 50.29
CA ASN A 326 72.32 -9.90 50.26
C ASN A 326 71.26 -10.09 49.17
N VAL A 327 70.01 -10.33 49.57
CA VAL A 327 68.88 -10.43 48.65
C VAL A 327 68.23 -9.06 48.53
N ASN A 328 68.38 -8.38 47.39
CA ASN A 328 67.81 -7.06 47.14
C ASN A 328 66.45 -7.19 46.46
N PHE A 329 65.42 -6.50 46.97
CA PHE A 329 64.09 -6.52 46.37
C PHE A 329 64.02 -5.56 45.17
N ILE A 330 63.44 -6.01 44.05
CA ILE A 330 63.27 -5.17 42.86
C ILE A 330 62.33 -3.99 43.16
N THR A 331 61.29 -4.25 43.97
CA THR A 331 60.39 -3.23 44.53
C THR A 331 60.49 -3.28 46.04
N ALA A 332 60.81 -2.15 46.67
CA ALA A 332 60.89 -2.03 48.12
C ALA A 332 59.52 -2.26 48.78
N PHE A 333 59.51 -2.86 49.97
CA PHE A 333 58.33 -2.94 50.84
C PHE A 333 58.10 -1.59 51.52
N SER A 334 56.85 -1.26 51.80
CA SER A 334 56.49 0.00 52.46
C SER A 334 56.88 0.04 53.95
N ALA A 335 57.10 -1.13 54.57
CA ALA A 335 57.73 -1.28 55.88
C ALA A 335 58.69 -2.49 55.89
N ALA A 336 59.47 -2.66 56.95
CA ALA A 336 60.41 -3.78 57.06
C ALA A 336 59.65 -5.11 56.98
N PRO A 337 59.93 -5.97 55.98
CA PRO A 337 59.22 -7.24 55.83
C PRO A 337 59.77 -8.29 56.81
N VAL A 338 59.03 -9.36 56.99
CA VAL A 338 59.55 -10.59 57.59
C VAL A 338 60.34 -11.35 56.53
N CYS A 339 61.62 -11.56 56.77
CA CYS A 339 62.47 -12.38 55.91
C CYS A 339 62.82 -13.68 56.63
N MET A 340 62.50 -14.80 56.01
CA MET A 340 62.81 -16.13 56.52
C MET A 340 63.62 -16.89 55.48
N ALA A 341 64.67 -17.56 55.93
CA ALA A 341 65.45 -18.44 55.08
C ALA A 341 65.65 -19.79 55.76
N ILE A 342 65.67 -20.82 54.94
CA ILE A 342 65.89 -22.20 55.35
C ILE A 342 66.99 -22.79 54.48
N ARG A 343 67.75 -23.72 55.07
CA ARG A 343 68.81 -24.42 54.36
C ARG A 343 68.24 -25.12 53.12
N GLY A 344 68.92 -24.99 52.00
CA GLY A 344 68.58 -25.66 50.75
C GLY A 344 68.98 -27.14 50.80
N PRO A 345 68.30 -28.02 50.04
CA PRO A 345 68.67 -29.42 49.95
C PRO A 345 70.07 -29.55 49.33
N THR A 346 71.01 -30.17 50.05
CA THR A 346 72.38 -30.46 49.57
C THR A 346 72.54 -31.94 49.27
N THR A 347 73.29 -32.28 48.22
CA THR A 347 73.65 -33.66 47.86
C THR A 347 74.89 -34.19 48.59
N ALA A 348 75.57 -33.38 49.40
CA ALA A 348 76.82 -33.74 50.09
C ALA A 348 76.60 -34.12 51.57
N PRO A 349 77.39 -35.07 52.15
CA PRO A 349 77.33 -35.43 53.56
C PRO A 349 77.81 -34.27 54.44
N LEU A 350 77.07 -34.01 55.53
CA LEU A 350 77.16 -32.79 56.33
C LEU A 350 78.41 -32.73 57.25
N PRO A 351 78.90 -31.52 57.53
CA PRO A 351 79.09 -31.13 58.92
C PRO A 351 78.07 -30.04 59.29
N ALA A 352 77.54 -30.18 60.51
CA ALA A 352 76.77 -29.20 61.27
C ALA A 352 75.42 -28.74 60.71
N ALA A 353 74.45 -28.60 61.61
CA ALA A 353 73.26 -27.80 61.35
C ALA A 353 73.71 -26.36 61.00
N ILE A 354 72.91 -25.65 60.20
CA ILE A 354 73.22 -24.28 59.78
C ILE A 354 72.25 -23.36 60.52
N HIS A 355 72.78 -22.45 61.35
CA HIS A 355 71.98 -21.38 61.92
C HIS A 355 71.83 -20.29 60.85
N ILE A 356 70.59 -19.83 60.65
CA ILE A 356 70.28 -18.82 59.64
C ILE A 356 69.77 -17.58 60.36
N SER A 357 70.50 -16.49 60.21
CA SER A 357 70.05 -15.16 60.62
C SER A 357 69.61 -14.37 59.40
N ALA A 358 68.47 -13.68 59.50
CA ALA A 358 67.95 -12.81 58.46
C ALA A 358 67.74 -11.41 59.03
N THR A 359 68.34 -10.41 58.40
CA THR A 359 68.21 -9.01 58.79
C THR A 359 67.54 -8.24 57.65
N PRO A 360 66.21 -8.05 57.70
CA PRO A 360 65.47 -7.36 56.65
C PRO A 360 65.57 -5.84 56.78
N THR A 361 65.59 -5.18 55.63
CA THR A 361 65.28 -3.76 55.44
C THR A 361 64.10 -3.64 54.47
N THR A 362 63.60 -2.44 54.21
CA THR A 362 62.53 -2.25 53.21
C THR A 362 62.96 -2.69 51.81
N SER A 363 64.25 -2.68 51.48
CA SER A 363 64.75 -2.90 50.13
C SER A 363 65.64 -4.15 49.99
N SER A 364 65.96 -4.83 51.08
CA SER A 364 66.81 -6.01 51.04
C SER A 364 66.60 -6.91 52.26
N CYS A 365 67.11 -8.13 52.18
CA CYS A 365 67.31 -8.99 53.33
C CYS A 365 68.71 -9.59 53.27
N GLN A 366 69.51 -9.33 54.31
CA GLN A 366 70.78 -10.00 54.49
C GLN A 366 70.56 -11.33 55.19
N ILE A 367 71.05 -12.41 54.58
CA ILE A 367 70.95 -13.77 55.08
C ILE A 367 72.36 -14.26 55.40
N THR A 368 72.57 -14.64 56.66
CA THR A 368 73.85 -15.16 57.14
C THR A 368 73.70 -16.62 57.53
N LEU A 369 74.53 -17.46 56.93
CA LEU A 369 74.62 -18.89 57.20
C LEU A 369 75.83 -19.14 58.12
N MET A 370 75.56 -19.61 59.33
CA MET A 370 76.57 -19.95 60.34
C MET A 370 76.57 -21.46 60.58
N LYS A 371 77.73 -22.05 60.86
CA LYS A 371 77.77 -23.43 61.31
C LYS A 371 77.22 -23.51 62.74
N THR A 372 76.62 -24.64 63.13
CA THR A 372 76.16 -24.83 64.51
C THR A 372 77.24 -25.28 65.48
N ASP A 373 78.35 -25.81 64.97
CA ASP A 373 79.47 -26.32 65.76
C ASP A 373 80.55 -25.26 66.05
N ASP A 374 80.55 -24.15 65.32
CA ASP A 374 81.45 -23.01 65.49
C ASP A 374 80.78 -21.74 64.93
N PRO A 375 80.88 -20.56 65.57
CA PRO A 375 80.36 -19.29 65.07
C PRO A 375 80.92 -18.82 63.71
N SER A 376 81.73 -19.61 62.99
CA SER A 376 82.18 -19.28 61.65
C SER A 376 81.05 -19.36 60.61
N ASN A 377 81.01 -18.37 59.72
CA ASN A 377 80.09 -18.37 58.58
C ASN A 377 80.52 -19.42 57.54
N THR A 378 79.54 -20.01 56.85
CA THR A 378 79.78 -20.99 55.78
C THR A 378 78.90 -20.74 54.57
N ASP A 379 79.40 -21.03 53.38
CA ASP A 379 78.58 -20.99 52.18
C ASP A 379 77.67 -22.20 52.04
N GLY A 380 76.50 -21.99 51.45
CA GLY A 380 75.52 -23.04 51.24
C GLY A 380 74.32 -22.55 50.43
N ASP A 381 73.63 -23.51 49.81
CA ASP A 381 72.34 -23.25 49.18
C ASP A 381 71.28 -22.94 50.26
N PHE A 382 70.37 -22.01 49.97
CA PHE A 382 69.22 -21.73 50.83
C PHE A 382 67.99 -21.34 50.03
N MET A 383 66.82 -21.53 50.62
CA MET A 383 65.54 -21.03 50.12
C MET A 383 65.04 -19.95 51.06
N PHE A 384 64.35 -18.95 50.53
CA PHE A 384 63.82 -17.86 51.34
C PHE A 384 62.42 -17.47 50.93
N ILE A 385 61.69 -16.93 51.89
CA ILE A 385 60.43 -16.25 51.71
C ILE A 385 60.48 -14.91 52.45
N VAL A 386 60.02 -13.87 51.77
CA VAL A 386 59.91 -12.52 52.33
C VAL A 386 58.45 -12.12 52.23
N VAL A 387 57.85 -11.76 53.35
CA VAL A 387 56.45 -11.37 53.45
C VAL A 387 56.37 -10.04 54.17
N GLY A 388 55.70 -9.06 53.58
CA GLY A 388 55.55 -7.75 54.19
C GLY A 388 54.61 -6.86 53.41
N PRO A 389 54.30 -5.66 53.92
CA PRO A 389 53.37 -4.77 53.27
C PRO A 389 53.93 -4.27 51.93
N PRO A 390 53.12 -4.33 50.85
CA PRO A 390 53.57 -4.12 49.47
C PRO A 390 54.26 -2.77 49.23
#